data_AF-A0A415G3G9-F1
#
_entry.id   AF-A0A415G3G9-F1
#
_cell.length_a   1.000
_cell.length_b   1.000
_cell.length_c   1.000
_cell.angle_alpha   90.00
_cell.angle_beta   90.00
_cell.angle_gamma   90.00
#
_symmetry.space_group_name_H-M   'P 1'
#
loop_
_entity.id
_entity.type
_entity.pdbx_description
1 polymer ?
#
loop_
_entity_poly.entity_id
_entity_poly.type
_entity_poly.pdbx_seq_one_letter_code
_entity_poly.pdbx_strand_id
1 'polypeptide(L)'
;MKNKKLIDELIVKDELTIKVKETYILREIACQRLKVQDFWTKVLGVYYSVFTALLAIIGVKEGAEFLTLPSACFTVAVALIVCATNAQNFAGRAHDLEVNVEDLKSLEDEIKIGKLDGENGHIDGYKKYRKKCRDSEEEGILDRYKYYGYKRYKYIVGLECALLLLCFLIPIIYVIIARKDFLELF
;
A
#
# COMPACT_ATOMS: atom_id res chain seq x y z
N MET A 1 9.22 45.90 19.41
CA MET A 1 9.56 44.51 19.82
C MET A 1 8.33 43.60 19.96
N LYS A 2 7.24 43.99 20.64
CA LYS A 2 6.03 43.14 20.81
C LYS A 2 5.39 42.65 19.50
N ASN A 3 5.22 43.52 18.49
CA ASN A 3 4.63 43.12 17.20
C ASN A 3 5.47 42.10 16.41
N LYS A 4 6.80 42.13 16.55
CA LYS A 4 7.68 41.18 15.85
C LYS A 4 7.53 39.77 16.41
N LYS A 5 7.53 39.63 17.75
CA LYS A 5 7.33 38.35 18.44
C LYS A 5 5.97 37.71 18.09
N LEU A 6 4.92 38.52 18.02
CA LEU A 6 3.57 38.04 17.68
C LEU A 6 3.45 37.57 16.22
N ILE A 7 4.12 38.28 15.29
CA ILE A 7 4.20 37.87 13.88
C ILE A 7 5.00 36.57 13.74
N ASP A 8 6.12 36.44 14.43
CA ASP A 8 6.96 35.24 14.40
C ASP A 8 6.19 34.02 14.97
N GLU A 9 5.42 34.19 16.05
CA GLU A 9 4.56 33.13 16.62
C GLU A 9 3.44 32.70 15.65
N LEU A 10 2.78 33.65 14.97
CA LEU A 10 1.77 33.36 13.96
C LEU A 10 2.34 32.58 12.77
N ILE A 11 3.52 32.97 12.26
CA ILE A 11 4.20 32.28 11.16
C ILE A 11 4.52 30.83 11.54
N VAL A 12 5.04 30.60 12.75
CA VAL A 12 5.40 29.25 13.23
C VAL A 12 4.16 28.38 13.43
N LYS A 13 3.05 28.96 13.91
CA LYS A 13 1.76 28.26 14.05
C LYS A 13 1.21 27.83 12.69
N ASP A 14 1.24 28.73 11.71
CA ASP A 14 0.78 28.43 10.34
C ASP A 14 1.65 27.34 9.70
N GLU A 15 2.97 27.40 9.87
CA GLU A 15 3.89 26.39 9.36
C GLU A 15 3.62 24.99 9.98
N LEU A 16 3.42 24.94 11.30
CA LEU A 16 3.09 23.68 11.99
C LEU A 16 1.75 23.11 11.49
N THR A 17 0.74 23.97 11.32
CA THR A 17 -0.58 23.58 10.84
C THR A 17 -0.49 22.99 9.43
N ILE A 18 0.27 23.64 8.54
CA ILE A 18 0.48 23.17 7.17
C ILE A 18 1.18 21.80 7.18
N LYS A 19 2.27 21.64 7.95
CA LYS A 19 3.00 20.36 8.04
C LYS A 19 2.14 19.23 8.57
N VAL A 20 1.40 19.47 9.66
CA VAL A 20 0.49 18.47 10.25
C VAL A 20 -0.55 18.05 9.23
N LYS A 21 -1.16 19.00 8.52
CA LYS A 21 -2.18 18.72 7.51
C LYS A 21 -1.61 17.95 6.31
N GLU A 22 -0.44 18.32 5.81
CA GLU A 22 0.21 17.61 4.72
C GLU A 22 0.54 16.16 5.13
N THR A 23 1.14 15.98 6.32
CA THR A 23 1.48 14.64 6.83
C THR A 23 0.22 13.79 7.04
N TYR A 24 -0.86 14.40 7.54
CA TYR A 24 -2.16 13.74 7.69
C TYR A 24 -2.66 13.20 6.34
N ILE A 25 -2.69 14.02 5.29
CA ILE A 25 -3.18 13.61 3.97
C ILE A 25 -2.30 12.51 3.36
N LEU A 26 -0.97 12.65 3.47
CA LEU A 26 -0.03 11.67 2.94
C LEU A 26 -0.17 10.30 3.64
N ARG A 27 -0.38 10.30 4.96
CA ARG A 27 -0.64 9.06 5.71
C ARG A 27 -1.99 8.45 5.41
N GLU A 28 -3.04 9.25 5.25
CA GLU A 28 -4.35 8.75 4.83
C GLU A 28 -4.28 8.08 3.45
N ILE A 29 -3.55 8.69 2.51
CA ILE A 29 -3.27 8.12 1.18
C ILE A 29 -2.50 6.79 1.30
N ALA A 30 -1.44 6.75 2.11
CA ALA A 30 -0.64 5.55 2.32
C ALA A 30 -1.45 4.42 2.94
N CYS A 31 -2.32 4.71 3.91
CA CYS A 31 -3.22 3.75 4.54
C CYS A 31 -4.17 3.13 3.50
N GLN A 32 -4.81 3.96 2.67
CA GLN A 32 -5.66 3.47 1.59
C GLN A 32 -4.89 2.56 0.62
N ARG A 33 -3.66 2.93 0.25
CA ARG A 33 -2.82 2.11 -0.62
C ARG A 33 -2.51 0.75 0.01
N LEU A 34 -2.10 0.73 1.29
CA LEU A 34 -1.79 -0.51 2.00
C LEU A 34 -3.00 -1.45 2.10
N LYS A 35 -4.21 -0.91 2.36
CA LYS A 35 -5.46 -1.70 2.33
C LYS A 35 -5.75 -2.30 0.96
N VAL A 36 -5.56 -1.53 -0.10
CA VAL A 36 -5.74 -2.00 -1.48
C VAL A 36 -4.71 -3.09 -1.80
N GLN A 37 -3.45 -2.92 -1.41
CA GLN A 37 -2.40 -3.93 -1.59
C GLN A 37 -2.67 -5.22 -0.82
N ASP A 38 -3.14 -5.12 0.42
CA ASP A 38 -3.57 -6.28 1.23
C ASP A 38 -4.71 -7.04 0.55
N PHE A 39 -5.73 -6.32 0.07
CA PHE A 39 -6.86 -6.92 -0.65
C PHE A 39 -6.39 -7.67 -1.90
N TRP A 40 -5.60 -7.04 -2.78
CA TRP A 40 -5.12 -7.68 -4.00
C TRP A 40 -4.19 -8.85 -3.73
N THR A 41 -3.37 -8.78 -2.69
CA THR A 41 -2.50 -9.89 -2.26
C THR A 41 -3.33 -11.11 -1.88
N LYS A 42 -4.44 -10.92 -1.14
CA LYS A 42 -5.38 -12.00 -0.79
C LYS A 42 -6.07 -12.58 -2.01
N VAL A 43 -6.54 -11.72 -2.93
CA VAL A 43 -7.17 -12.16 -4.20
C VAL A 43 -6.20 -13.00 -5.04
N LEU A 44 -4.95 -12.54 -5.20
CA LEU A 44 -3.90 -13.30 -5.88
C LEU A 44 -3.66 -14.65 -5.21
N GLY A 45 -3.57 -14.68 -3.87
CA GLY A 45 -3.40 -15.93 -3.13
C GLY A 45 -4.53 -16.94 -3.37
N VAL A 46 -5.79 -16.50 -3.38
CA VAL A 46 -6.94 -17.35 -3.68
C VAL A 46 -6.90 -17.84 -5.12
N TYR A 47 -6.69 -16.93 -6.09
CA TYR A 47 -6.62 -17.29 -7.51
C TYR A 47 -5.58 -18.37 -7.77
N TYR A 48 -4.36 -18.20 -7.25
CA TYR A 48 -3.29 -19.16 -7.46
C TYR A 48 -3.51 -20.48 -6.72
N SER A 49 -4.18 -20.47 -5.57
CA SER A 49 -4.58 -21.69 -4.87
C SER A 49 -5.58 -22.51 -5.70
N VAL A 50 -6.57 -21.84 -6.31
CA VAL A 50 -7.53 -22.50 -7.21
C VAL A 50 -6.84 -23.00 -8.47
N PHE A 51 -5.97 -22.18 -9.08
CA PHE A 51 -5.24 -22.54 -10.28
C PHE A 51 -4.33 -23.77 -10.07
N THR A 52 -3.58 -23.80 -8.97
CA THR A 52 -2.72 -24.95 -8.62
C THR A 52 -3.53 -26.22 -8.36
N ALA A 53 -4.70 -26.11 -7.71
CA ALA A 53 -5.61 -27.24 -7.53
C ALA A 53 -6.12 -27.79 -8.87
N LEU A 54 -6.50 -26.93 -9.82
CA LEU A 54 -6.91 -27.33 -11.16
C LEU A 54 -5.77 -28.04 -11.92
N LEU A 55 -4.56 -27.48 -11.88
CA LEU A 55 -3.39 -28.10 -12.49
C LEU A 55 -3.09 -29.48 -11.89
N ALA A 56 -3.26 -29.66 -10.57
CA ALA A 56 -3.08 -30.96 -9.92
C ALA A 56 -4.10 -31.99 -10.40
N ILE A 57 -5.39 -31.62 -10.52
CA ILE A 57 -6.45 -32.52 -11.03
C ILE A 57 -6.15 -32.94 -12.48
N ILE A 58 -5.76 -31.99 -13.33
CA ILE A 58 -5.41 -32.26 -14.73
C ILE A 58 -4.19 -33.19 -14.80
N GLY A 59 -3.17 -32.95 -13.97
CA GLY A 59 -1.98 -33.80 -13.91
C GLY A 59 -2.25 -35.25 -13.49
N VAL A 60 -3.21 -35.46 -12.59
CA VAL A 60 -3.66 -36.81 -12.22
C VAL A 60 -4.42 -37.47 -13.37
N LYS A 61 -5.25 -36.73 -14.10
CA LYS A 61 -6.08 -37.25 -15.20
C LYS A 61 -5.26 -37.63 -16.43
N GLU A 62 -4.23 -36.85 -16.77
CA GLU A 62 -3.48 -36.97 -18.03
C GLU A 62 -2.15 -37.70 -17.90
N GLY A 63 -1.77 -38.08 -16.68
CA GLY A 63 -0.44 -38.61 -16.39
C GLY A 63 0.56 -37.49 -16.10
N ALA A 64 1.40 -37.70 -15.10
CA ALA A 64 2.24 -36.66 -14.51
C ALA A 64 3.32 -36.08 -15.46
N GLU A 65 3.67 -36.79 -16.55
CA GLU A 65 4.75 -36.41 -17.47
C GLU A 65 4.55 -35.02 -18.08
N PHE A 66 3.31 -34.62 -18.37
CA PHE A 66 2.96 -33.36 -19.03
C PHE A 66 3.25 -32.11 -18.18
N LEU A 67 3.17 -32.20 -16.85
CA LEU A 67 3.29 -31.04 -15.94
C LEU A 67 4.64 -30.93 -15.22
N THR A 68 5.53 -31.91 -15.37
CA THR A 68 6.60 -32.16 -14.38
C THR A 68 7.50 -30.97 -14.06
N LEU A 69 8.06 -30.26 -15.05
CA LEU A 69 9.06 -29.21 -14.77
C LEU A 69 8.51 -27.78 -14.83
N PRO A 70 7.80 -27.34 -15.89
CA PRO A 70 7.36 -25.95 -15.98
C PRO A 70 6.28 -25.60 -14.95
N SER A 71 5.37 -26.55 -14.66
CA SER A 71 4.32 -26.36 -13.65
C SER A 71 4.88 -26.35 -12.23
N ALA A 72 5.86 -27.21 -11.95
CA ALA A 72 6.57 -27.21 -10.68
C ALA A 72 7.32 -25.89 -10.46
N CYS A 73 8.09 -25.42 -11.45
CA CYS A 73 8.78 -24.13 -11.38
C CYS A 73 7.80 -22.96 -11.18
N PHE A 74 6.67 -22.98 -11.88
CA PHE A 74 5.63 -21.97 -11.74
C PHE A 74 5.00 -21.97 -10.33
N THR A 75 4.66 -23.14 -9.81
CA THR A 75 4.09 -23.31 -8.46
C THR A 75 5.05 -22.82 -7.38
N VAL A 76 6.34 -23.14 -7.49
CA VAL A 76 7.38 -22.67 -6.57
C VAL A 76 7.52 -21.14 -6.63
N ALA A 77 7.59 -20.55 -7.84
CA ALA A 77 7.71 -19.10 -8.00
C ALA A 77 6.51 -18.36 -7.40
N VAL A 78 5.29 -18.86 -7.64
CA VAL A 78 4.06 -18.30 -7.09
C VAL A 78 4.02 -18.42 -5.57
N ALA A 79 4.40 -19.58 -5.01
CA ALA A 79 4.46 -19.77 -3.57
C ALA A 79 5.44 -18.79 -2.91
N LEU A 80 6.60 -18.55 -3.51
CA LEU A 80 7.56 -17.55 -3.04
C LEU A 80 6.99 -16.13 -3.08
N ILE A 81 6.30 -15.77 -4.16
CA ILE A 81 5.65 -14.44 -4.29
C ILE A 81 4.59 -14.28 -3.19
N VAL A 82 3.70 -15.26 -3.00
CA VAL A 82 2.65 -15.21 -1.98
C VAL A 82 3.23 -15.15 -0.56
N CYS A 83 4.27 -15.94 -0.27
CA CYS A 83 4.96 -15.88 1.01
C CYS A 83 5.62 -14.51 1.24
N ALA A 84 6.29 -13.97 0.21
CA ALA A 84 6.94 -12.67 0.29
C ALA A 84 5.92 -11.54 0.48
N THR A 85 4.79 -11.55 -0.22
CA THR A 85 3.74 -10.53 -0.09
C THR A 85 3.00 -10.64 1.24
N ASN A 86 2.74 -11.85 1.74
CA ASN A 86 2.18 -12.03 3.08
C ASN A 86 3.13 -11.57 4.18
N ALA A 87 4.45 -11.78 4.01
CA ALA A 87 5.47 -11.30 4.95
C ALA A 87 5.57 -9.77 5.02
N GLN A 88 5.08 -9.03 4.01
CA GLN A 88 5.04 -7.57 4.04
C GLN A 88 4.06 -6.99 5.08
N ASN A 89 3.17 -7.83 5.65
CA ASN A 89 2.22 -7.47 6.70
C ASN A 89 1.46 -6.16 6.43
N PHE A 90 0.91 -6.02 5.21
CA PHE A 90 0.22 -4.80 4.78
C PHE A 90 -0.95 -4.41 5.68
N ALA A 91 -1.70 -5.40 6.21
CA ALA A 91 -2.80 -5.16 7.14
C ALA A 91 -2.34 -4.54 8.47
N GLY A 92 -1.28 -5.07 9.08
CA GLY A 92 -0.72 -4.51 10.32
C GLY A 92 -0.20 -3.08 10.11
N ARG A 93 0.54 -2.87 9.02
CA ARG A 93 1.04 -1.53 8.66
C ARG A 93 -0.08 -0.53 8.39
N ALA A 94 -1.16 -0.97 7.73
CA ALA A 94 -2.33 -0.11 7.52
C ALA A 94 -2.97 0.29 8.85
N HIS A 95 -3.11 -0.65 9.79
CA HIS A 95 -3.67 -0.39 11.11
C HIS A 95 -2.81 0.57 11.94
N ASP A 96 -1.49 0.36 11.98
CA ASP A 96 -0.56 1.27 12.66
C ASP A 96 -0.66 2.69 12.11
N LEU A 97 -0.83 2.81 10.78
CA LEU A 97 -1.00 4.09 10.12
C LEU A 97 -2.37 4.73 10.41
N GLU A 98 -3.44 3.96 10.56
CA GLU A 98 -4.77 4.48 10.96
C GLU A 98 -4.72 5.12 12.34
N VAL A 99 -4.16 4.40 13.32
CA VAL A 99 -3.98 4.91 14.69
C VAL A 99 -3.18 6.21 14.65
N ASN A 100 -2.13 6.25 13.82
CA ASN A 100 -1.32 7.44 13.68
C ASN A 100 -2.05 8.62 12.99
N VAL A 101 -2.92 8.35 12.01
CA VAL A 101 -3.77 9.37 11.38
C VAL A 101 -4.76 9.95 12.38
N GLU A 102 -5.36 9.13 13.24
CA GLU A 102 -6.23 9.59 14.32
C GLU A 102 -5.47 10.48 15.31
N ASP A 103 -4.25 10.09 15.66
CA ASP A 103 -3.37 10.91 16.49
C ASP A 103 -3.04 12.25 15.84
N LEU A 104 -2.71 12.28 14.54
CA LEU A 104 -2.45 13.54 13.83
C LEU A 104 -3.67 14.44 13.77
N LYS A 105 -4.86 13.87 13.57
CA LYS A 105 -6.13 14.60 13.60
C LYS A 105 -6.40 15.21 14.97
N SER A 106 -6.15 14.46 16.05
CA SER A 106 -6.20 14.98 17.42
C SER A 106 -5.27 16.19 17.59
N LEU A 107 -4.05 16.14 17.04
CA LEU A 107 -3.10 17.23 17.14
C LEU A 107 -3.54 18.45 16.31
N GLU A 108 -4.09 18.22 15.12
CA GLU A 108 -4.67 19.28 14.28
C GLU A 108 -5.81 19.99 15.02
N ASP A 109 -6.68 19.23 15.69
CA ASP A 109 -7.77 19.79 16.49
C ASP A 109 -7.26 20.57 17.71
N GLU A 110 -6.21 20.09 18.40
CA GLU A 110 -5.53 20.85 19.47
C GLU A 110 -4.97 22.19 18.97
N ILE A 111 -4.39 22.22 17.77
CA ILE A 111 -3.87 23.44 17.15
C ILE A 111 -5.02 24.41 16.82
N LYS A 112 -6.11 23.90 16.24
CA LYS A 112 -7.29 24.71 15.83
C LYS A 112 -8.00 25.36 16.99
N ILE A 113 -8.18 24.65 18.11
CA ILE A 113 -8.87 25.17 19.29
C ILE A 113 -7.98 26.02 20.20
N GLY A 114 -6.74 26.30 19.78
CA GLY A 114 -5.82 27.18 20.52
C GLY A 114 -5.25 26.57 21.80
N LYS A 115 -5.29 25.24 21.97
CA LYS A 115 -4.66 24.57 23.14
C LYS A 115 -3.15 24.74 23.17
N LEU A 116 -2.56 25.15 22.06
CA LEU A 116 -1.13 25.43 21.90
C LEU A 116 -0.84 26.93 21.82
N ASP A 117 -1.79 27.78 22.24
CA ASP A 117 -1.59 29.23 22.31
C ASP A 117 -0.91 29.58 23.64
N GLY A 118 0.34 30.05 23.57
CA GLY A 118 1.15 30.37 24.74
C GLY A 118 2.64 30.39 24.41
N GLU A 119 3.45 30.91 25.33
CA GLU A 119 4.87 31.23 25.07
C GLU A 119 5.73 30.02 24.63
N ASN A 120 5.28 28.79 24.93
CA ASN A 120 5.93 27.53 24.52
C ASN A 120 5.01 26.56 23.76
N GLY A 121 3.77 26.94 23.45
CA GLY A 121 2.78 26.01 22.91
C GLY A 121 3.15 25.47 21.51
N HIS A 122 3.77 26.30 20.66
CA HIS A 122 4.27 25.85 19.36
C HIS A 122 5.43 24.84 19.47
N ILE A 123 6.31 25.00 20.46
CA ILE A 123 7.42 24.06 20.70
C ILE A 123 6.88 22.72 21.17
N ASP A 124 5.88 22.71 22.05
CA ASP A 124 5.22 21.48 22.50
C ASP A 124 4.47 20.80 21.34
N GLY A 125 3.77 21.59 20.51
CA GLY A 125 3.12 21.10 19.29
C GLY A 125 4.10 20.42 18.33
N TYR A 126 5.26 21.03 18.08
CA TYR A 126 6.31 20.44 17.24
C TYR A 126 6.93 19.17 17.86
N LYS A 127 7.09 19.10 19.18
CA LYS A 127 7.54 17.89 19.87
C LYS A 127 6.54 16.74 19.73
N LYS A 128 5.25 17.03 19.95
CA LYS A 128 4.16 16.07 19.75
C LYS A 128 4.12 15.59 18.30
N TYR A 129 4.19 16.50 17.34
CA TYR A 129 4.26 16.17 15.91
C TYR A 129 5.47 15.27 15.59
N ARG A 130 6.68 15.65 16.01
CA ARG A 130 7.89 14.85 15.75
C ARG A 130 7.80 13.45 16.37
N LYS A 131 7.27 13.33 17.59
CA LYS A 131 7.06 12.03 18.24
C LYS A 131 6.09 11.17 17.41
N LYS A 132 4.93 11.72 17.05
CA LYS A 132 3.94 11.07 16.19
C LYS A 132 4.50 10.72 14.80
N CYS A 133 5.50 11.45 14.31
CA CYS A 133 6.17 11.10 13.05
C CYS A 133 7.23 10.02 13.16
N ARG A 134 7.91 9.91 14.30
CA ARG A 134 8.93 8.90 14.54
C ARG A 134 8.36 7.50 14.72
N ASP A 135 7.18 7.42 15.31
CA ASP A 135 6.53 6.15 15.68
C ASP A 135 5.73 5.54 14.51
N SER A 136 5.77 6.15 13.32
CA SER A 136 4.98 5.76 12.14
C SER A 136 5.86 5.49 10.93
N GLU A 137 5.38 4.61 10.06
CA GLU A 137 5.97 4.39 8.75
C GLU A 137 6.07 5.70 7.94
N GLU A 138 7.18 5.88 7.22
CA GLU A 138 7.38 7.01 6.30
C GLU A 138 6.53 6.86 5.04
N GLU A 139 6.10 7.99 4.49
CA GLU A 139 5.34 8.04 3.25
C GLU A 139 6.15 7.53 2.05
N GLY A 140 5.49 6.76 1.19
CA GLY A 140 6.09 6.21 -0.02
C GLY A 140 6.09 7.22 -1.18
N ILE A 141 6.95 6.98 -2.17
CA ILE A 141 7.04 7.80 -3.39
C ILE A 141 5.67 7.88 -4.12
N LEU A 142 4.90 6.80 -4.10
CA LEU A 142 3.56 6.73 -4.69
C LEU A 142 2.55 7.65 -3.98
N ASP A 143 2.69 7.83 -2.67
CA ASP A 143 1.80 8.70 -1.88
C ASP A 143 2.02 10.15 -2.26
N ARG A 144 3.30 10.54 -2.38
CA ARG A 144 3.69 11.85 -2.89
C ARG A 144 3.22 12.08 -4.32
N TYR A 145 3.25 11.06 -5.18
CA TYR A 145 2.71 11.23 -6.54
C TYR A 145 1.18 11.36 -6.55
N LYS A 146 0.44 10.67 -5.70
CA LYS A 146 -1.01 10.86 -5.58
C LYS A 146 -1.34 12.27 -5.07
N TYR A 147 -0.55 12.78 -4.12
CA TYR A 147 -0.73 14.11 -3.54
C TYR A 147 -0.32 15.25 -4.49
N TYR A 148 0.87 15.19 -5.08
CA TYR A 148 1.45 16.26 -5.90
C TYR A 148 1.18 16.15 -7.40
N GLY A 149 0.80 14.97 -7.92
CA GLY A 149 0.82 14.72 -9.37
C GLY A 149 0.00 13.53 -9.83
N TYR A 150 -1.33 13.68 -9.86
CA TYR A 150 -2.30 12.62 -10.19
C TYR A 150 -2.06 11.91 -11.54
N LYS A 151 -1.49 12.61 -12.54
CA LYS A 151 -1.12 11.99 -13.83
C LYS A 151 -0.07 10.90 -13.67
N ARG A 152 1.03 11.18 -12.94
CA ARG A 152 2.11 10.20 -12.72
C ARG A 152 1.61 9.00 -11.91
N TYR A 153 0.78 9.26 -10.91
CA TYR A 153 0.10 8.22 -10.14
C TYR A 153 -0.70 7.26 -11.05
N LYS A 154 -1.53 7.79 -11.94
CA LYS A 154 -2.30 6.96 -12.90
C LYS A 154 -1.42 6.11 -13.81
N TYR A 155 -0.31 6.65 -14.30
CA TYR A 155 0.60 5.88 -15.15
C TYR A 155 1.22 4.69 -14.41
N ILE A 156 1.70 4.90 -13.17
CA ILE A 156 2.32 3.83 -12.40
C ILE A 156 1.29 2.75 -12.03
N VAL A 157 0.10 3.16 -11.56
CA VAL A 157 -0.99 2.22 -11.25
C VAL A 157 -1.43 1.47 -12.51
N GLY A 158 -1.52 2.15 -13.65
CA GLY A 158 -1.85 1.51 -14.93
C GLY A 158 -0.82 0.47 -15.35
N LEU A 159 0.47 0.75 -15.15
CA LEU A 159 1.55 -0.20 -15.41
C LEU A 159 1.47 -1.43 -14.47
N GLU A 160 1.24 -1.20 -13.17
CA GLU A 160 1.06 -2.28 -12.19
C GLU A 160 -0.12 -3.18 -12.55
N CYS A 161 -1.27 -2.60 -12.92
CA CYS A 161 -2.43 -3.37 -13.38
C CYS A 161 -2.12 -4.17 -14.66
N ALA A 162 -1.39 -3.59 -15.61
CA ALA A 162 -1.00 -4.29 -16.84
C ALA A 162 -0.05 -5.47 -16.56
N LEU A 163 0.90 -5.29 -15.64
CA LEU A 163 1.80 -6.36 -15.20
C LEU A 163 1.04 -7.47 -14.46
N LEU A 164 0.10 -7.12 -13.59
CA LEU A 164 -0.76 -8.10 -12.93
C LEU A 164 -1.58 -8.89 -13.95
N LEU A 165 -2.21 -8.23 -14.92
CA LEU A 165 -2.94 -8.90 -16.01
C LEU A 165 -2.04 -9.85 -16.79
N LEU A 166 -0.81 -9.45 -17.11
CA LEU A 166 0.18 -10.33 -17.73
C LEU A 166 0.46 -11.55 -16.85
N CYS A 167 0.68 -11.38 -15.55
CA CYS A 167 0.89 -12.49 -14.61
C CYS A 167 -0.32 -13.44 -14.51
N PHE A 168 -1.55 -12.95 -14.67
CA PHE A 168 -2.76 -13.78 -14.74
C PHE A 168 -2.92 -14.48 -16.09
N LEU A 169 -2.51 -13.85 -17.19
CA LEU A 169 -2.70 -14.38 -18.55
C LEU A 169 -1.61 -15.37 -18.97
N ILE A 170 -0.34 -15.18 -18.56
CA ILE A 170 0.77 -16.06 -18.91
C ILE A 170 0.48 -17.55 -18.60
N PRO A 171 -0.04 -17.92 -17.43
CA PRO A 171 -0.33 -19.31 -17.11
C PRO A 171 -1.46 -19.88 -17.98
N ILE A 172 -2.49 -19.06 -18.25
CA ILE A 172 -3.61 -19.44 -19.11
C ILE A 172 -3.13 -19.65 -20.55
N ILE A 173 -2.35 -18.71 -21.08
CA ILE A 173 -1.76 -18.78 -22.42
C ILE A 173 -0.83 -20.00 -22.54
N TYR A 174 0.01 -20.26 -21.53
CA TYR A 174 0.87 -21.43 -21.50
C TYR A 174 0.04 -22.73 -21.63
N VAL A 175 -1.05 -22.85 -20.88
CA VAL A 175 -1.93 -24.01 -20.92
C VAL A 175 -2.62 -24.14 -22.29
N ILE A 176 -3.13 -23.04 -22.88
CA ILE A 176 -3.75 -23.03 -24.21
C ILE A 176 -2.73 -23.42 -25.31
N ILE A 177 -1.50 -22.91 -25.26
CA ILE A 177 -0.46 -23.25 -26.23
C ILE A 177 -0.03 -24.71 -26.09
N ALA A 178 0.10 -25.20 -24.85
CA ALA A 178 0.51 -26.57 -24.58
C ALA A 178 -0.59 -27.61 -24.94
N ARG A 179 -1.87 -27.21 -24.94
CA ARG A 179 -3.01 -28.06 -25.32
C ARG A 179 -4.03 -27.24 -26.13
N LYS A 180 -4.07 -27.41 -27.46
CA LYS A 180 -5.13 -26.86 -28.32
C LYS A 180 -6.53 -27.35 -27.90
N ASP A 181 -6.60 -28.56 -27.35
CA ASP A 181 -7.84 -29.22 -26.90
C ASP A 181 -8.34 -28.70 -25.54
N PHE A 182 -7.58 -27.83 -24.86
CA PHE A 182 -7.96 -27.31 -23.53
C PHE A 182 -9.24 -26.46 -23.57
N LEU A 183 -9.51 -25.83 -24.71
CA LEU A 183 -10.74 -25.07 -24.95
C LEU A 183 -11.97 -25.97 -25.13
N GLU A 184 -11.82 -27.27 -25.37
CA GLU A 184 -12.95 -28.21 -25.49
C GLU A 184 -13.39 -28.78 -24.12
N LEU A 185 -12.64 -28.49 -23.06
CA LEU A 185 -12.91 -28.91 -21.67
C LEU A 185 -13.74 -27.88 -20.87
N PHE A 186 -14.03 -26.71 -21.45
CA PHE A 186 -14.90 -25.65 -20.93
C PHE A 186 -16.03 -25.36 -21.92
#